data_AF-A0A2G1VW02-F1
#
_entry.id   AF-A0A2G1VW02-F1
#
_cell.length_a   1.000
_cell.length_b   1.000
_cell.length_c   1.000
_cell.angle_alpha   90.00
_cell.angle_beta   90.00
_cell.angle_gamma   90.00
#
_symmetry.space_group_name_H-M   'P 1'
#
loop_
_entity.id
_entity.type
_entity.pdbx_description
1 polymer ?
#
loop_
_entity_poly.entity_id
_entity_poly.type
_entity_poly.pdbx_seq_one_letter_code
_entity_poly.pdbx_strand_id
1 'polypeptide(L)'
;MPDANNSYENVIKFTIENEKPVYYSDSTSPLLAVLIEFIVILDLKNEYNEVREFVIENKLDLGLFVPHHGVCSKSKELIENKDDDLEEQLFSNPYFSDGYQRDIRLYKNLYDDMTFDDFRSEYEKRIDEFKYVYRTDKAGYPFLRNLAHIYFQIPYFPDKWRTLNVK
;
A
#
# COMPACT_ATOMS: atom_id res chain seq x y z
N MET A 1 10.44 9.04 7.85
CA MET A 1 9.24 8.42 8.43
C MET A 1 8.38 7.96 7.25
N PRO A 2 7.73 6.78 7.29
CA PRO A 2 6.80 6.40 6.24
C PRO A 2 5.57 7.30 6.36
N ASP A 3 5.47 8.29 5.48
CA ASP A 3 4.36 9.23 5.49
C ASP A 3 3.16 8.61 4.78
N ALA A 4 2.07 8.35 5.49
CA ALA A 4 0.79 7.98 4.89
C ALA A 4 0.06 9.23 4.34
N ASN A 5 0.77 10.10 3.63
CA ASN A 5 0.24 11.32 3.07
C ASN A 5 0.62 11.45 1.59
N ASN A 6 -0.38 11.39 0.71
CA ASN A 6 -0.22 11.72 -0.71
C ASN A 6 -0.16 13.25 -0.86
N SER A 7 0.99 13.88 -0.61
CA SER A 7 1.13 15.33 -0.84
C SER A 7 1.21 15.64 -2.34
N TYR A 8 0.04 15.83 -2.96
CA TYR A 8 -0.10 16.26 -4.35
C TYR A 8 0.67 17.56 -4.64
N GLU A 9 0.81 18.43 -3.65
CA GLU A 9 1.53 19.71 -3.74
C GLU A 9 3.01 19.49 -4.03
N ASN A 10 3.64 18.47 -3.44
CA ASN A 10 5.03 18.14 -3.70
C ASN A 10 5.24 17.56 -5.11
N VAL A 11 4.27 16.79 -5.62
CA VAL A 11 4.28 16.25 -6.99
C VAL A 11 4.14 17.37 -8.03
N ILE A 12 3.21 18.31 -7.79
CA ILE A 12 3.01 19.49 -8.64
C ILE A 12 4.28 20.36 -8.65
N LYS A 13 4.87 20.59 -7.48
CA LYS A 13 6.09 21.38 -7.35
C LYS A 13 7.28 20.75 -8.08
N PHE A 14 7.47 19.44 -7.95
CA PHE A 14 8.49 18.72 -8.73
C PHE A 14 8.27 18.83 -10.24
N THR A 15 7.02 18.69 -10.70
CA THR A 15 6.67 18.77 -12.13
C THR A 15 6.94 20.16 -12.72
N ILE A 16 6.73 21.22 -11.94
CA ILE A 16 6.93 22.61 -12.38
C ILE A 16 8.40 23.04 -12.27
N GLU A 17 9.06 22.70 -11.17
CA GLU A 17 10.40 23.22 -10.85
C GLU A 17 11.52 22.33 -11.41
N ASN A 18 11.23 21.06 -11.74
CA ASN A 18 12.21 20.03 -12.13
C ASN A 18 13.34 19.85 -11.08
N GLU A 19 13.14 20.37 -9.88
CA GLU A 19 14.02 20.28 -8.73
C GLU A 19 13.30 19.53 -7.62
N LYS A 20 14.00 18.58 -7.00
CA LYS A 20 13.42 17.67 -5.99
C LYS A 20 13.20 18.42 -4.66
N PRO A 21 11.95 18.57 -4.16
CA PRO A 21 11.72 19.20 -2.86
C PRO A 21 12.41 18.41 -1.74
N VAL A 22 12.88 19.11 -0.71
CA VAL A 22 13.64 18.54 0.43
C VAL A 22 12.86 17.43 1.17
N TYR A 23 11.52 17.45 1.10
CA TYR A 23 10.62 16.46 1.74
C TYR A 23 10.02 15.44 0.77
N TYR A 24 10.54 15.35 -0.47
CA TYR A 24 10.02 14.45 -1.49
C TYR A 24 10.93 13.22 -1.67
N SER A 25 10.41 12.02 -1.34
CA SER A 25 11.05 10.74 -1.62
C SER A 25 10.35 10.04 -2.79
N ASP A 26 10.70 10.47 -4.00
CA ASP A 26 10.06 10.18 -5.30
C ASP A 26 10.04 8.71 -5.79
N SER A 27 10.91 7.82 -5.31
CA SER A 27 11.08 6.54 -6.02
C SER A 27 10.04 5.48 -5.66
N THR A 28 9.33 5.58 -4.54
CA THR A 28 8.36 4.57 -4.11
C THR A 28 6.93 4.89 -4.57
N SER A 29 6.39 4.10 -5.49
CA SER A 29 5.01 4.25 -5.98
C SER A 29 4.03 3.32 -5.25
N PRO A 30 3.10 3.86 -4.42
CA PRO A 30 2.03 3.07 -3.84
C PRO A 30 0.97 2.66 -4.87
N LEU A 31 0.74 3.49 -5.90
CA LEU A 31 -0.23 3.17 -6.94
C LEU A 31 0.21 1.97 -7.77
N LEU A 32 1.44 1.96 -8.28
CA LEU A 32 1.96 0.84 -9.07
C LEU A 32 2.03 -0.44 -8.25
N ALA A 33 2.34 -0.33 -6.95
CA ALA A 33 2.31 -1.43 -6.01
C ALA A 33 0.90 -2.05 -5.87
N VAL A 34 -0.15 -1.22 -5.80
CA VAL A 34 -1.54 -1.70 -5.79
C VAL A 34 -1.92 -2.32 -7.15
N LEU A 35 -1.57 -1.67 -8.25
CA LEU A 35 -1.89 -2.14 -9.60
C LEU A 35 -1.27 -3.51 -9.91
N ILE A 36 -0.02 -3.74 -9.51
CA ILE A 36 0.62 -5.04 -9.74
C ILE A 36 0.01 -6.17 -8.90
N GLU A 37 -0.52 -5.86 -7.71
CA GLU A 37 -1.31 -6.82 -6.94
C GLU A 37 -2.66 -7.11 -7.62
N PHE A 38 -3.31 -6.10 -8.22
CA PHE A 38 -4.52 -6.33 -9.04
C PHE A 38 -4.25 -7.18 -10.28
N ILE A 39 -3.10 -6.99 -10.94
CA ILE A 39 -2.67 -7.83 -12.07
C ILE A 39 -2.63 -9.31 -11.67
N VAL A 40 -2.18 -9.63 -10.46
CA VAL A 40 -2.23 -11.00 -9.92
C VAL A 40 -3.65 -11.47 -9.66
N ILE A 41 -4.45 -10.64 -8.98
CA ILE A 41 -5.85 -10.97 -8.65
C ILE A 41 -6.66 -11.29 -9.92
N LEU A 42 -6.38 -10.58 -11.00
CA LEU A 42 -7.08 -10.69 -12.28
C LEU A 42 -6.46 -11.70 -13.26
N ASP A 43 -5.39 -12.40 -12.86
CA ASP A 43 -4.62 -13.34 -13.69
C ASP A 43 -4.09 -12.76 -15.01
N LEU A 44 -3.56 -11.54 -14.96
CA LEU A 44 -3.08 -10.79 -16.13
C LEU A 44 -1.58 -11.01 -16.36
N LYS A 45 -1.21 -12.22 -16.76
CA LYS A 45 0.21 -12.64 -16.90
C LYS A 45 1.02 -11.80 -17.90
N ASN A 46 0.41 -11.34 -18.99
CA ASN A 46 1.13 -10.56 -20.00
C ASN A 46 1.42 -9.15 -19.48
N GLU A 47 0.40 -8.51 -18.91
CA GLU A 47 0.44 -7.18 -18.32
C GLU A 47 1.42 -7.13 -17.15
N TYR A 48 1.55 -8.22 -16.39
CA TYR A 48 2.59 -8.34 -15.37
C TYR A 48 4.00 -8.15 -15.94
N ASN A 49 4.31 -8.78 -17.09
CA ASN A 49 5.63 -8.66 -17.69
C ASN A 49 5.88 -7.24 -18.19
N GLU A 50 4.89 -6.62 -18.85
CA GLU A 50 4.98 -5.24 -19.32
C GLU A 50 5.20 -4.25 -18.17
N VAL A 51 4.42 -4.37 -17.08
CA VAL A 51 4.56 -3.51 -15.90
C VAL A 51 5.88 -3.77 -15.18
N ARG A 52 6.32 -5.03 -15.08
CA ARG A 52 7.62 -5.37 -14.48
C ARG A 52 8.76 -4.73 -15.25
N GLU A 53 8.79 -4.88 -16.56
CA GLU A 53 9.82 -4.28 -17.43
C GLU A 53 9.84 -2.76 -17.25
N PHE A 54 8.68 -2.12 -17.31
CA PHE A 54 8.56 -0.68 -17.07
C PHE A 54 9.12 -0.25 -15.70
N VAL A 55 8.78 -0.97 -14.63
CA VAL A 55 9.26 -0.68 -13.26
C VAL A 55 10.78 -0.82 -13.15
N ILE A 56 11.34 -1.89 -13.71
CA ILE A 56 12.79 -2.17 -13.66
C ILE A 56 13.58 -1.14 -14.49
N GLU A 57 13.15 -0.88 -15.73
CA GLU A 57 13.81 0.07 -16.64
C GLU A 57 13.85 1.48 -16.05
N ASN A 58 12.77 1.89 -15.40
CA ASN A 58 12.64 3.22 -14.79
C ASN A 58 13.15 3.27 -13.33
N LYS A 59 13.67 2.17 -12.78
CA LYS A 59 14.19 2.07 -11.41
C LYS A 59 13.19 2.57 -10.37
N LEU A 60 11.93 2.16 -10.52
CA LEU A 60 10.85 2.52 -9.60
C LEU A 60 10.86 1.55 -8.42
N ASP A 61 10.81 2.10 -7.21
CA ASP A 61 10.52 1.33 -6.01
C ASP A 61 9.01 1.17 -5.87
N LEU A 62 8.56 0.01 -5.38
CA LEU A 62 7.16 -0.27 -5.12
C LEU A 62 6.98 -0.49 -3.63
N GLY A 63 5.98 0.16 -3.04
CA GLY A 63 5.75 0.07 -1.60
C GLY A 63 4.29 0.28 -1.23
N LEU A 64 3.83 -0.44 -0.21
CA LEU A 64 2.48 -0.28 0.34
C LEU A 64 2.56 0.12 1.80
N PHE A 65 1.67 1.00 2.23
CA PHE A 65 1.49 1.25 3.64
C PHE A 65 0.68 0.13 4.28
N VAL A 66 1.21 -0.48 5.35
CA VAL A 66 0.59 -1.57 6.08
C VAL A 66 0.43 -1.17 7.56
N PRO A 67 -0.81 -1.02 8.07
CA PRO A 67 -1.00 -0.64 9.46
C PRO A 67 -0.57 -1.73 10.44
N HIS A 68 -0.04 -1.32 11.60
CA HIS A 68 0.35 -2.25 12.67
C HIS A 68 -0.83 -2.97 13.34
N HIS A 69 -2.05 -2.48 13.14
CA HIS A 69 -3.27 -2.90 13.83
C HIS A 69 -3.90 -4.21 13.34
N GLY A 70 -3.34 -4.84 12.29
CA GLY A 70 -3.91 -6.07 11.72
C GLY A 70 -4.05 -7.19 12.74
N VAL A 71 -5.07 -8.04 12.58
CA VAL A 71 -5.32 -9.19 13.48
C VAL A 71 -4.08 -10.10 13.57
N CYS A 72 -3.45 -10.37 12.42
CA CYS A 72 -2.24 -11.19 12.28
C CYS A 72 -0.93 -10.38 12.33
N SER A 73 -0.99 -9.09 12.69
CA SER A 73 0.19 -8.24 12.78
C SER A 73 1.18 -8.77 13.81
N LYS A 74 2.45 -8.82 13.41
CA LYS A 74 3.59 -9.19 14.27
C LYS A 74 4.29 -7.98 14.87
N SER A 75 3.77 -6.78 14.64
CA SER A 75 4.38 -5.50 14.99
C SER A 75 3.45 -4.63 15.84
N LYS A 76 2.57 -5.23 16.64
CA LYS A 76 1.59 -4.50 17.46
C LYS A 76 2.26 -3.69 18.56
N GLU A 77 3.46 -4.10 18.98
CA GLU A 77 4.31 -3.40 19.93
C GLU A 77 4.85 -2.07 19.40
N LEU A 78 4.80 -1.85 18.09
CA LEU A 78 5.24 -0.61 17.43
C LEU A 78 4.11 0.43 17.27
N ILE A 79 2.89 0.13 17.74
CA ILE A 79 1.78 1.10 17.74
C ILE A 79 2.13 2.23 18.72
N GLU A 80 2.21 3.46 18.22
CA GLU A 80 2.56 4.64 19.02
C GLU A 80 1.34 5.13 19.81
N ASN A 81 0.17 5.22 19.15
CA ASN A 81 -1.08 5.58 19.80
C ASN A 81 -1.79 4.35 20.38
N LYS A 82 -1.65 4.16 21.69
CA LYS A 82 -2.25 3.03 22.42
C LYS A 82 -3.68 3.28 22.90
N ASP A 83 -4.15 4.52 22.82
CA ASP A 83 -5.45 4.93 23.33
C ASP A 83 -6.54 4.73 22.28
N ASP A 84 -6.22 4.99 21.00
CA ASP A 84 -7.15 4.89 19.87
C ASP A 84 -6.88 3.64 19.02
N ASP A 85 -7.93 2.92 18.65
CA ASP A 85 -7.83 1.83 17.68
C ASP A 85 -7.66 2.34 16.23
N LEU A 86 -7.39 1.42 15.29
CA LEU A 86 -7.18 1.77 13.87
C LEU A 86 -8.31 2.63 13.31
N GLU A 87 -9.55 2.32 13.66
CA GLU A 87 -10.72 2.95 13.09
C GLU A 87 -10.95 4.34 13.70
N GLU A 88 -10.75 4.48 15.01
CA GLU A 88 -10.69 5.79 15.67
C GLU A 88 -9.64 6.68 15.03
N GLN A 89 -8.41 6.18 14.88
CA GLN A 89 -7.33 6.92 14.23
C GLN A 89 -7.66 7.27 12.78
N LEU A 90 -8.27 6.35 12.01
CA LEU A 90 -8.67 6.62 10.63
C LEU A 90 -9.72 7.74 10.53
N PHE A 91 -10.59 7.89 11.53
CA PHE A 91 -11.63 8.91 11.57
C PHE A 91 -11.22 10.23 12.23
N SER A 92 -10.13 10.25 13.02
CA SER A 92 -9.76 11.40 13.84
C SER A 92 -8.37 11.97 13.53
N ASN A 93 -7.46 11.16 12.96
CA ASN A 93 -6.07 11.53 12.77
C ASN A 93 -5.77 11.83 11.28
N PRO A 94 -5.60 13.12 10.89
CA PRO A 94 -5.21 13.49 9.53
C PRO A 94 -3.79 13.04 9.15
N TYR A 95 -2.96 12.64 10.13
CA TYR A 95 -1.59 12.18 9.94
C TYR A 95 -1.42 10.76 10.49
N PHE A 96 -2.20 9.81 9.96
CA PHE A 96 -2.11 8.41 10.35
C PHE A 96 -0.69 7.87 10.07
N SER A 97 0.06 7.49 11.10
CA SER A 97 1.44 7.00 10.97
C SER A 97 1.68 5.62 11.61
N ASP A 98 0.66 5.00 12.20
CA ASP A 98 0.78 3.69 12.87
C ASP A 98 0.80 2.52 11.87
N GLY A 99 1.91 2.43 11.14
CA GLY A 99 2.19 1.39 10.18
C GLY A 99 3.61 1.45 9.62
N TYR A 100 3.88 0.55 8.69
CA TYR A 100 5.17 0.46 8.02
C TYR A 100 4.99 0.47 6.51
N GLN A 101 6.07 0.83 5.81
CA GLN A 101 6.14 0.65 4.35
C GLN A 101 6.61 -0.77 4.05
N ARG A 102 5.80 -1.53 3.32
CA ARG A 102 6.13 -2.84 2.78
C ARG A 102 6.63 -2.71 1.36
N ASP A 103 7.91 -2.97 1.15
CA ASP A 103 8.47 -2.99 -0.20
C ASP A 103 7.98 -4.21 -0.99
N ILE A 104 7.68 -3.98 -2.27
CA ILE A 104 7.33 -5.00 -3.24
C ILE A 104 8.47 -5.15 -4.23
N ARG A 105 9.12 -6.31 -4.21
CA ARG A 105 10.24 -6.64 -5.11
C ARG A 105 9.73 -7.40 -6.31
N LEU A 106 10.26 -7.05 -7.48
CA LEU A 106 10.00 -7.75 -8.75
C LEU A 106 11.20 -8.58 -9.23
N TYR A 107 12.12 -8.88 -8.31
CA TYR A 107 13.30 -9.69 -8.52
C TYR A 107 13.38 -10.77 -7.44
N LYS A 108 13.85 -11.97 -7.79
CA LYS A 108 14.11 -13.06 -6.83
C LYS A 108 15.39 -12.82 -6.05
N ASN A 109 16.41 -12.33 -6.75
CA ASN A 109 17.73 -12.04 -6.23
C ASN A 109 18.36 -10.90 -7.06
N LEU A 110 19.66 -10.65 -6.94
CA LEU A 110 20.33 -9.57 -7.65
C LEU A 110 20.41 -9.75 -9.18
N TYR A 111 20.13 -10.95 -9.69
CA TYR A 111 20.37 -11.33 -11.08
C TYR A 111 19.13 -11.87 -11.80
N ASP A 112 18.13 -12.36 -11.05
CA ASP A 112 16.95 -13.03 -11.59
C ASP A 112 15.68 -12.21 -11.32
N ASP A 113 14.98 -11.89 -12.40
CA ASP A 113 13.64 -11.29 -12.34
C ASP A 113 12.61 -12.27 -11.76
N MET A 114 11.61 -11.71 -11.10
CA MET A 114 10.49 -12.48 -10.58
C MET A 114 9.51 -12.80 -11.72
N THR A 115 9.18 -14.07 -11.91
CA THR A 115 8.12 -14.44 -12.86
C THR A 115 6.74 -14.14 -12.25
N PHE A 116 5.71 -14.12 -13.10
CA PHE A 116 4.34 -13.95 -12.64
C PHE A 116 3.94 -14.98 -11.58
N ASP A 117 4.31 -16.24 -11.77
CA ASP A 117 3.93 -17.35 -10.87
C ASP A 117 4.66 -17.23 -9.51
N ASP A 118 5.91 -16.75 -9.52
CA ASP A 118 6.64 -16.45 -8.28
C ASP A 118 6.02 -15.27 -7.55
N PHE A 119 5.66 -14.21 -8.28
CA PHE A 119 5.06 -13.02 -7.71
C PHE A 119 3.66 -13.31 -7.15
N ARG A 120 2.87 -14.14 -7.84
CA ARG A 120 1.60 -14.68 -7.36
C ARG A 120 1.80 -15.43 -6.04
N SER A 121 2.80 -16.32 -5.98
CA SER A 121 3.12 -17.06 -4.76
C SER A 121 3.53 -16.14 -3.59
N GLU A 122 4.28 -15.07 -3.86
CA GLU A 122 4.64 -14.06 -2.85
C GLU A 122 3.42 -13.22 -2.43
N TYR A 123 2.55 -12.87 -3.37
CA TYR A 123 1.30 -12.17 -3.09
C TYR A 123 0.39 -12.99 -2.18
N GLU A 124 0.21 -14.28 -2.45
CA GLU A 124 -0.61 -15.19 -1.64
C GLU A 124 -0.16 -15.22 -0.17
N LYS A 125 1.16 -15.22 0.08
CA LYS A 125 1.72 -15.16 1.43
C LYS A 125 1.42 -13.83 2.15
N ARG A 126 1.16 -12.76 1.41
CA ARG A 126 0.89 -11.40 1.94
C ARG A 126 -0.60 -11.11 2.13
N ILE A 127 -1.50 -11.97 1.66
CA ILE A 127 -2.96 -11.79 1.84
C ILE A 127 -3.31 -11.63 3.33
N ASP A 128 -2.65 -12.38 4.20
CA ASP A 128 -2.88 -12.36 5.65
C ASP A 128 -2.04 -11.32 6.41
N GLU A 129 -1.16 -10.58 5.72
CA GLU A 129 -0.27 -9.57 6.34
C GLU A 129 -1.08 -8.49 7.06
N PHE A 130 -2.20 -8.09 6.47
CA PHE A 130 -3.11 -7.15 7.08
C PHE A 130 -4.56 -7.55 6.84
N LYS A 131 -5.26 -7.78 7.95
CA LYS A 131 -6.70 -8.00 8.02
C LYS A 131 -7.21 -7.28 9.25
N TYR A 132 -8.25 -6.48 9.11
CA TYR A 132 -8.88 -5.79 10.23
C TYR A 132 -10.40 -5.97 10.22
N VAL A 133 -11.01 -5.97 11.40
CA VAL A 133 -12.45 -6.11 11.57
C VAL A 133 -13.02 -4.76 11.97
N TYR A 134 -13.54 -4.02 10.99
CA TYR A 134 -14.09 -2.68 11.18
C TYR A 134 -15.45 -2.71 11.89
N ARG A 135 -15.67 -1.79 12.83
CA ARG A 135 -16.96 -1.60 13.50
C ARG A 135 -17.98 -1.02 12.52
N THR A 136 -17.57 -0.13 11.63
CA THR A 136 -18.43 0.42 10.56
C THR A 136 -18.92 -0.64 9.59
N ASP A 137 -18.08 -1.62 9.21
CA ASP A 137 -18.51 -2.76 8.38
C ASP A 137 -19.58 -3.59 9.09
N LYS A 138 -19.38 -3.92 10.38
CA LYS A 138 -20.37 -4.65 11.21
C LYS A 138 -21.68 -3.89 11.38
N ALA A 139 -21.62 -2.57 11.45
CA ALA A 139 -22.80 -1.70 11.57
C ALA A 139 -23.55 -1.50 10.24
N GLY A 140 -23.03 -2.00 9.10
CA GLY A 140 -23.64 -1.86 7.78
C GLY A 140 -23.27 -0.55 7.06
N TYR A 141 -22.24 0.16 7.52
CA TYR A 141 -21.77 1.44 6.95
C TYR A 141 -20.31 1.40 6.46
N PRO A 142 -19.91 0.41 5.64
CA PRO A 142 -18.52 0.28 5.17
C PRO A 142 -18.04 1.47 4.32
N PHE A 143 -18.95 2.27 3.77
CA PHE A 143 -18.61 3.47 3.00
C PHE A 143 -17.98 4.57 3.85
N LEU A 144 -18.23 4.60 5.18
CA LEU A 144 -17.64 5.60 6.08
C LEU A 144 -16.11 5.52 6.07
N ARG A 145 -15.56 4.31 6.05
CA ARG A 145 -14.12 4.07 5.89
C ARG A 145 -13.59 4.69 4.59
N ASN A 146 -14.29 4.51 3.47
CA ASN A 146 -13.86 5.11 2.19
C ASN A 146 -13.87 6.64 2.28
N LEU A 147 -14.89 7.23 2.90
CA LEU A 147 -14.96 8.67 3.11
C LEU A 147 -13.78 9.17 3.95
N ALA A 148 -13.38 8.44 4.99
CA ALA A 148 -12.23 8.80 5.82
C ALA A 148 -10.92 8.76 5.03
N HIS A 149 -10.66 7.69 4.27
CA HIS A 149 -9.49 7.60 3.38
C HIS A 149 -9.44 8.78 2.39
N ILE A 150 -10.57 9.13 1.78
CA ILE A 150 -10.64 10.23 0.82
C ILE A 150 -10.45 11.59 1.52
N TYR A 151 -11.16 11.81 2.63
CA TYR A 151 -11.17 13.08 3.35
C TYR A 151 -9.79 13.42 3.92
N PHE A 152 -9.14 12.46 4.56
CA PHE A 152 -7.80 12.63 5.14
C PHE A 152 -6.66 12.29 4.16
N GLN A 153 -6.99 11.89 2.92
CA GLN A 153 -6.02 11.49 1.89
C GLN A 153 -5.09 10.34 2.33
N ILE A 154 -5.58 9.49 3.22
CA ILE A 154 -4.87 8.30 3.71
C ILE A 154 -4.97 7.19 2.65
N PRO A 155 -3.86 6.58 2.22
CA PRO A 155 -3.89 5.45 1.30
C PRO A 155 -4.84 4.35 1.76
N TYR A 156 -5.52 3.70 0.82
CA TYR A 156 -6.31 2.52 1.15
C TYR A 156 -5.39 1.42 1.70
N PHE A 157 -5.85 0.74 2.74
CA PHE A 157 -5.10 -0.36 3.35
C PHE A 157 -5.25 -1.66 2.56
N PRO A 158 -4.29 -2.61 2.68
CA PRO A 158 -4.24 -3.80 1.82
C PRO A 158 -5.48 -4.69 1.83
N ASP A 159 -6.21 -4.76 2.95
CA ASP A 159 -7.42 -5.55 3.08
C ASP A 159 -8.58 -5.06 2.20
N LYS A 160 -8.47 -3.85 1.64
CA LYS A 160 -9.42 -3.30 0.66
C LYS A 160 -9.47 -4.10 -0.63
N TRP A 161 -8.34 -4.62 -1.11
CA TRP A 161 -8.26 -5.37 -2.38
C TRP A 161 -7.77 -6.81 -2.20
N ARG A 162 -6.95 -7.10 -1.19
CA ARG A 162 -6.46 -8.47 -0.91
C ARG A 162 -7.55 -9.45 -0.44
N THR A 163 -8.76 -8.95 -0.17
CA THR A 163 -9.94 -9.76 0.15
C THR A 163 -10.71 -10.24 -1.09
N LEU A 164 -10.35 -9.74 -2.28
CA LEU A 164 -10.91 -10.21 -3.54
C LEU A 164 -10.35 -11.58 -3.88
N ASN A 165 -11.22 -12.53 -4.23
CA ASN A 165 -10.78 -13.87 -4.60
C ASN A 165 -9.90 -13.82 -5.87
N VAL A 166 -8.72 -14.43 -5.80
CA VAL A 166 -7.89 -14.77 -6.95
C VAL A 166 -8.67 -15.80 -7.77
N LYS A 167 -8.93 -15.50 -9.05
CA LYS A 167 -9.57 -16.46 -9.96
C LYS A 167 -8.56 -17.50 -10.47
#